data_AF-I3ZRT8-F1
#
_entry.id   AF-I3ZRT8-F1
#
_cell.length_a   1.000
_cell.length_b   1.000
_cell.length_c   1.000
_cell.angle_alpha   90.00
_cell.angle_beta   90.00
_cell.angle_gamma   90.00
#
_symmetry.space_group_name_H-M   'P 1'
#
loop_
_entity.id
_entity.type
_entity.pdbx_description
1 polymer ?
#
loop_
_entity_poly.entity_id
_entity_poly.type
_entity_poly.pdbx_seq_one_letter_code
_entity_poly.pdbx_strand_id
1 'polypeptide(L)'
;MSRKKTFFALLLLVLLVSPLALADDYEEEDEYQARYIPLAVLGVAMIAIGVVYYSLTKRKLIITHETSSEWGFKLKMENPYMTVIGPVSPMTVHHFFTITGTVLALIHFSSCNNYTGTAGATGLGMAIVLILLNSTGFIGRHLNRKIISEANGGDMETTKKYVEIYEKWKKVHIMLTVIFVVLLIAHINAVG
;
A
#
# COMPACT_ATOMS: atom_id res chain seq x y z
N MET A 1 2.78 15.87 18.02
CA MET A 1 2.86 14.90 16.90
C MET A 1 4.28 14.36 16.82
N SER A 2 4.52 13.05 16.69
CA SER A 2 5.89 12.47 16.74
C SER A 2 6.74 12.91 15.55
N ARG A 3 8.00 13.35 15.78
CA ARG A 3 8.99 13.73 14.74
C ARG A 3 9.08 12.74 13.58
N LYS A 4 8.93 11.43 13.85
CA LYS A 4 8.96 10.38 12.84
C LYS A 4 7.76 10.48 11.88
N LYS A 5 6.56 10.80 12.38
CA LYS A 5 5.36 10.95 11.55
C LYS A 5 5.47 12.16 10.61
N THR A 6 6.03 13.26 11.11
CA THR A 6 6.27 14.46 10.31
C THR A 6 7.31 14.18 9.22
N PHE A 7 8.41 13.49 9.54
CA PHE A 7 9.42 13.10 8.55
C PHE A 7 8.84 12.22 7.43
N PHE A 8 8.07 11.19 7.77
CA PHE A 8 7.44 10.34 6.76
C PHE A 8 6.40 11.10 5.93
N ALA A 9 5.63 12.02 6.52
CA ALA A 9 4.68 12.85 5.78
C ALA A 9 5.40 13.81 4.81
N LEU A 10 6.51 14.40 5.24
CA LEU A 10 7.36 15.26 4.40
C LEU A 10 8.01 14.48 3.27
N LEU A 11 8.56 13.29 3.56
CA LEU A 11 9.11 12.40 2.55
C LEU A 11 8.04 12.01 1.52
N LEU A 12 6.83 11.68 1.97
CA LEU A 12 5.71 11.33 1.09
C LEU A 12 5.27 12.51 0.24
N LEU A 13 5.24 13.72 0.81
CA LEU A 13 4.91 14.95 0.10
C LEU A 13 5.98 15.31 -0.93
N VAL A 14 7.25 15.16 -0.59
CA VAL A 14 8.37 15.30 -1.53
C VAL A 14 8.23 14.28 -2.66
N LEU A 15 7.99 13.00 -2.36
CA LEU A 15 7.78 11.98 -3.40
C LEU A 15 6.55 12.22 -4.29
N LEU A 16 5.52 12.92 -3.78
CA LEU A 16 4.33 13.30 -4.56
C LEU A 16 4.57 14.54 -5.44
N VAL A 17 5.36 15.51 -4.95
CA VAL A 17 5.52 16.83 -5.60
C VAL A 17 6.77 16.88 -6.47
N SER A 18 7.82 16.13 -6.14
CA SER A 18 9.07 16.08 -6.93
C SER A 18 8.84 15.71 -8.40
N PRO A 19 7.97 14.73 -8.75
CA PRO A 19 7.68 14.43 -10.16
C PRO A 19 6.96 15.58 -10.89
N LEU A 20 6.14 16.37 -10.16
CA LEU A 20 5.45 17.55 -10.72
C LEU A 20 6.42 18.72 -10.94
N ALA A 21 7.42 18.87 -10.07
CA ALA A 21 8.40 19.95 -10.14
C ALA A 21 9.53 19.69 -11.14
N LEU A 22 9.85 18.42 -11.43
CA LEU A 22 10.89 18.04 -12.39
C LEU A 22 10.38 17.96 -13.84
N ALA A 23 9.08 18.08 -14.07
CA ALA A 23 8.46 17.98 -15.39
C ALA A 23 8.56 19.28 -16.23
N ASP A 24 9.06 20.38 -15.66
CA ASP A 24 9.06 21.71 -16.31
C ASP A 24 10.42 22.09 -16.93
N ASP A 25 11.47 21.32 -16.66
CA ASP A 25 12.82 21.56 -17.18
C ASP A 25 13.27 20.35 -18.02
N TYR A 26 14.04 20.58 -19.09
CA TYR A 26 14.72 19.62 -19.99
C TYR A 26 14.07 19.36 -21.36
N GLU A 27 14.63 20.05 -22.36
CA GLU A 27 14.52 19.76 -23.80
C GLU A 27 15.44 18.59 -24.21
N GLU A 28 14.94 17.79 -25.17
CA GLU A 28 15.65 16.90 -26.13
C GLU A 28 16.61 15.82 -25.61
N GLU A 29 16.08 14.76 -24.98
CA GLU A 29 16.59 13.37 -25.14
C GLU A 29 15.38 12.41 -25.08
N ASP A 30 15.02 11.78 -26.21
CA ASP A 30 13.94 10.79 -26.39
C ASP A 30 12.78 10.94 -25.38
N GLU A 31 11.93 11.95 -25.62
CA GLU A 31 10.96 12.54 -24.67
C GLU A 31 10.04 11.54 -23.93
N TYR A 32 9.98 10.28 -24.35
CA TYR A 32 9.08 9.25 -23.84
C TYR A 32 9.75 8.12 -23.05
N GLN A 33 11.08 8.11 -22.88
CA GLN A 33 11.78 7.00 -22.22
C GLN A 33 12.13 7.29 -20.76
N ALA A 34 11.35 6.74 -19.85
CA ALA A 34 11.72 6.67 -18.43
C ALA A 34 12.94 5.74 -18.23
N ARG A 35 13.94 6.21 -17.49
CA ARG A 35 15.20 5.49 -17.21
C ARG A 35 15.01 4.45 -16.09
N TYR A 36 16.03 3.60 -15.86
CA TYR A 36 16.07 2.65 -14.73
C TYR A 36 14.99 1.55 -14.73
N ILE A 37 14.59 1.05 -15.90
CA ILE A 37 13.65 -0.08 -16.05
C ILE A 37 13.99 -1.29 -15.12
N PRO A 38 15.26 -1.71 -14.97
CA PRO A 38 15.60 -2.82 -14.06
C PRO A 38 15.20 -2.57 -12.59
N LEU A 39 15.29 -1.32 -12.12
CA LEU A 39 14.86 -0.96 -10.77
C LEU A 39 13.34 -1.02 -10.63
N ALA A 40 12.59 -0.59 -11.65
CA ALA A 40 11.14 -0.70 -11.68
C ALA A 40 10.69 -2.17 -11.62
N VAL A 41 11.29 -3.02 -12.46
CA VAL A 41 10.99 -4.47 -12.48
C VAL A 41 11.28 -5.11 -11.14
N LEU A 42 12.46 -4.84 -10.56
CA LEU A 42 12.81 -5.33 -9.23
C LEU A 42 11.84 -4.81 -8.15
N GLY A 43 11.47 -3.53 -8.22
CA GLY A 43 10.55 -2.90 -7.28
C GLY A 43 9.17 -3.53 -7.30
N VAL A 44 8.60 -3.73 -8.49
CA VAL A 44 7.31 -4.42 -8.69
C VAL A 44 7.38 -5.87 -8.22
N ALA A 45 8.48 -6.58 -8.52
CA ALA A 45 8.68 -7.96 -8.05
C ALA A 45 8.73 -8.03 -6.51
N MET A 46 9.45 -7.11 -5.86
CA MET A 46 9.48 -7.01 -4.41
C MET A 46 8.10 -6.77 -3.81
N ILE A 47 7.31 -5.84 -4.37
CA ILE A 47 5.92 -5.59 -3.95
C ILE A 47 5.10 -6.89 -4.06
N ALA A 48 5.16 -7.57 -5.20
CA ALA A 48 4.44 -8.82 -5.42
C ALA A 48 4.81 -9.90 -4.40
N ILE A 49 6.11 -10.11 -4.15
CA ILE A 49 6.60 -11.05 -3.12
C ILE A 49 6.04 -10.67 -1.74
N GLY A 50 6.11 -9.40 -1.36
CA GLY A 50 5.59 -8.91 -0.09
C GLY A 50 4.08 -9.12 0.07
N VAL A 51 3.30 -8.93 -1.00
CA VAL A 51 1.85 -9.14 -1.01
C VAL A 51 1.49 -10.62 -0.92
N VAL A 52 2.15 -11.48 -1.72
CA VAL A 52 1.93 -12.93 -1.72
C VAL A 52 2.31 -13.52 -0.37
N TYR A 53 3.52 -13.23 0.11
CA TYR A 53 3.99 -13.70 1.42
C TYR A 53 3.03 -13.31 2.53
N TYR A 54 2.61 -12.04 2.58
CA TYR A 54 1.68 -11.58 3.62
C TYR A 54 0.30 -12.23 3.51
N SER A 55 -0.19 -12.47 2.29
CA SER A 55 -1.49 -13.10 2.08
C SER A 55 -1.53 -14.55 2.56
N LEU A 56 -0.41 -15.26 2.48
CA LEU A 56 -0.26 -16.64 2.97
C LEU A 56 -0.06 -16.72 4.49
N THR A 57 0.58 -15.71 5.08
CA THR A 57 1.07 -15.76 6.47
C THR A 57 0.26 -14.91 7.45
N LYS A 58 -0.60 -14.00 6.97
CA LYS A 58 -1.41 -13.15 7.86
C LYS A 58 -2.49 -13.96 8.58
N ARG A 59 -2.64 -13.68 9.88
CA ARG A 59 -3.85 -14.02 10.63
C ARG A 59 -4.92 -12.99 10.29
N LYS A 60 -6.05 -13.42 9.74
CA LYS A 60 -7.15 -12.51 9.41
C LYS A 60 -7.99 -12.27 10.65
N LEU A 61 -8.28 -11.01 10.95
CA LEU A 61 -9.35 -10.69 11.89
C LEU A 61 -10.68 -10.97 11.17
N ILE A 62 -11.38 -12.01 11.61
CA ILE A 62 -12.74 -12.33 11.18
C ILE A 62 -13.69 -11.66 12.16
N ILE A 63 -14.58 -10.85 11.61
CA ILE A 63 -15.64 -10.18 12.34
C ILE A 63 -16.91 -10.93 11.94
N THR A 64 -17.43 -11.73 12.86
CA THR A 64 -18.64 -12.51 12.62
C THR A 64 -19.79 -11.79 13.31
N HIS A 65 -20.77 -11.30 12.56
CA HIS A 65 -21.97 -10.74 13.16
C HIS A 65 -22.78 -11.86 13.83
N GLU A 66 -23.07 -11.68 15.11
CA GLU A 66 -23.72 -12.70 15.92
C GLU A 66 -24.74 -12.00 16.81
N THR A 67 -26.03 -12.25 16.57
CA THR A 67 -27.14 -11.64 17.31
C THR A 67 -27.23 -12.12 18.76
N SER A 68 -26.58 -13.25 19.10
CA SER A 68 -26.48 -13.81 20.45
C SER A 68 -25.29 -13.29 21.25
N SER A 69 -24.37 -12.55 20.64
CA SER A 69 -23.25 -11.90 21.34
C SER A 69 -23.74 -10.62 22.01
N GLU A 70 -23.35 -10.34 23.25
CA GLU A 70 -23.60 -9.04 23.91
C GLU A 70 -23.10 -7.87 23.06
N TRP A 71 -22.11 -8.10 22.19
CA TRP A 71 -21.51 -7.09 21.32
C TRP A 71 -22.16 -7.00 19.94
N GLY A 72 -23.04 -7.95 19.59
CA GLY A 72 -23.62 -8.09 18.25
C GLY A 72 -22.64 -8.58 17.17
N PHE A 73 -21.39 -8.87 17.56
CA PHE A 73 -20.37 -9.49 16.73
C PHE A 73 -19.34 -10.23 17.59
N LYS A 74 -18.55 -11.11 16.96
CA LYS A 74 -17.45 -11.84 17.56
C LYS A 74 -16.18 -11.61 16.75
N LEU A 75 -15.14 -11.16 17.43
CA LEU A 75 -13.80 -11.05 16.86
C LEU A 75 -13.10 -12.40 16.98
N LYS A 76 -12.83 -13.05 15.85
CA LYS A 76 -12.07 -14.30 15.78
C LYS A 76 -10.82 -14.08 14.95
N MET A 77 -9.68 -14.51 15.46
CA MET A 77 -8.45 -14.55 14.65
C MET A 77 -8.44 -15.85 13.84
N GLU A 78 -8.46 -15.75 12.52
CA GLU A 78 -8.27 -16.88 11.61
C GLU A 78 -6.82 -17.39 11.72
N ASN A 79 -6.66 -18.71 11.65
CA ASN A 79 -5.34 -19.31 11.48
C ASN A 79 -4.79 -18.95 10.09
N PRO A 80 -3.49 -18.64 9.96
CA PRO A 80 -2.90 -18.34 8.66
C PRO A 80 -2.79 -19.62 7.83
N TYR A 81 -2.75 -19.51 6.50
CA TYR A 81 -2.50 -20.67 5.62
C TYR A 81 -1.13 -21.29 5.89
N MET A 82 -0.14 -20.45 6.20
CA MET A 82 1.19 -20.88 6.64
C MET A 82 1.56 -20.15 7.93
N THR A 83 1.94 -20.92 8.96
CA THR A 83 2.47 -20.34 10.20
C THR A 83 3.97 -20.18 10.05
N VAL A 84 4.44 -18.93 10.00
CA VAL A 84 5.87 -18.61 10.05
C VAL A 84 6.20 -18.15 11.46
N ILE A 85 7.09 -18.88 12.12
CA ILE A 85 7.65 -18.51 13.43
C ILE A 85 9.04 -17.95 13.17
N GLY A 86 9.22 -16.66 13.46
CA GLY A 86 10.48 -15.97 13.25
C GLY A 86 10.54 -14.67 14.05
N PRO A 87 11.73 -14.04 14.12
CA PRO A 87 11.94 -12.83 14.92
C PRO A 87 11.19 -11.60 14.37
N VAL A 88 10.70 -11.69 13.13
CA VAL A 88 10.05 -10.59 12.43
C VAL A 88 8.61 -10.96 12.08
N SER A 89 7.66 -10.10 12.45
CA SER A 89 6.25 -10.33 12.13
C SER A 89 6.02 -10.34 10.61
N PRO A 90 5.10 -11.16 10.08
CA PRO A 90 4.83 -11.19 8.64
C PRO A 90 4.42 -9.84 8.07
N MET A 91 3.76 -9.03 8.90
CA MET A 91 3.32 -7.67 8.59
C MET A 91 4.50 -6.68 8.50
N THR A 92 5.61 -6.94 9.19
CA THR A 92 6.85 -6.17 9.03
C THR A 92 7.54 -6.53 7.71
N VAL A 93 7.60 -7.83 7.38
CA VAL A 93 8.15 -8.30 6.10
C VAL A 93 7.37 -7.70 4.92
N HIS A 94 6.04 -7.73 4.99
CA HIS A 94 5.17 -7.10 4.01
C HIS A 94 5.55 -5.63 3.75
N HIS A 95 5.61 -4.82 4.82
CA HIS A 95 5.96 -3.40 4.70
C HIS A 95 7.37 -3.18 4.15
N PHE A 96 8.34 -3.99 4.56
CA PHE A 96 9.70 -3.88 4.03
C PHE A 96 9.70 -4.03 2.51
N PHE A 97 9.05 -5.09 2.01
CA PHE A 97 8.95 -5.35 0.58
C PHE A 97 8.14 -4.29 -0.17
N THR A 98 6.97 -3.88 0.35
CA THR A 98 6.13 -2.90 -0.35
C THR A 98 6.74 -1.51 -0.37
N ILE A 99 7.36 -1.07 0.73
CA ILE A 99 8.00 0.25 0.81
C ILE A 99 9.26 0.28 -0.06
N THR A 100 10.16 -0.68 0.10
CA THR A 100 11.39 -0.73 -0.72
C THR A 100 11.04 -0.86 -2.19
N GLY A 101 10.12 -1.74 -2.55
CA GLY A 101 9.71 -1.90 -3.94
C GLY A 101 9.03 -0.65 -4.52
N THR A 102 8.27 0.08 -3.70
CA THR A 102 7.68 1.38 -4.11
C THR A 102 8.77 2.41 -4.37
N VAL A 103 9.77 2.53 -3.48
CA VAL A 103 10.89 3.46 -3.67
C VAL A 103 11.63 3.15 -4.96
N LEU A 104 11.93 1.88 -5.23
CA LEU A 104 12.61 1.47 -6.46
C LEU A 104 11.79 1.79 -7.72
N ALA A 105 10.47 1.56 -7.69
CA ALA A 105 9.59 1.90 -8.80
C ALA A 105 9.45 3.43 -9.00
N LEU A 106 9.41 4.21 -7.90
CA LEU A 106 9.33 5.66 -7.98
C LEU A 106 10.58 6.29 -8.60
N ILE A 107 11.77 5.69 -8.43
CA ILE A 107 12.99 6.17 -9.12
C ILE A 107 12.79 6.15 -10.64
N HIS A 108 12.25 5.06 -11.19
CA HIS A 108 11.92 4.96 -12.62
C HIS A 108 10.90 6.03 -13.03
N PHE A 109 9.78 6.15 -12.31
CA PHE A 109 8.77 7.14 -12.64
C PHE A 109 9.30 8.58 -12.58
N SER A 110 10.14 8.90 -11.60
CA SER A 110 10.74 10.23 -11.43
C SER A 110 11.75 10.60 -12.52
N SER A 111 12.19 9.63 -13.32
CA SER A 111 13.08 9.86 -14.46
C SER A 111 12.34 10.02 -15.79
N CYS A 112 11.01 10.02 -15.76
CA CYS A 112 10.17 10.30 -16.92
C CYS A 112 9.97 11.80 -17.05
N ASN A 113 10.44 12.39 -18.15
CA ASN A 113 10.33 13.83 -18.38
C ASN A 113 8.98 14.23 -18.99
N ASN A 114 8.24 13.28 -19.56
CA ASN A 114 6.93 13.52 -20.17
C ASN A 114 5.90 12.47 -19.72
N TYR A 115 4.81 12.91 -19.08
CA TYR A 115 3.71 12.03 -18.69
C TYR A 115 2.54 12.03 -19.68
N THR A 116 2.69 12.69 -20.83
CA THR A 116 1.69 12.66 -21.90
C THR A 116 1.67 11.29 -22.61
N GLY A 117 0.51 10.92 -23.14
CA GLY A 117 0.29 9.61 -23.76
C GLY A 117 0.00 8.49 -22.76
N THR A 118 -0.39 7.32 -23.28
CA THR A 118 -0.87 6.19 -22.46
C THR A 118 0.20 5.66 -21.50
N ALA A 119 1.45 5.53 -21.95
CA ALA A 119 2.56 5.06 -21.13
C ALA A 119 2.85 6.02 -19.96
N GLY A 120 2.98 7.32 -20.23
CA GLY A 120 3.19 8.35 -19.22
C GLY A 120 2.04 8.42 -18.21
N ALA A 121 0.80 8.45 -18.70
CA ALA A 121 -0.40 8.55 -17.85
C ALA A 121 -0.58 7.33 -16.94
N THR A 122 -0.38 6.11 -17.46
CA THR A 122 -0.43 4.88 -16.66
C THR A 122 0.71 4.79 -15.66
N GLY A 123 1.92 5.26 -16.02
CA GLY A 123 3.07 5.36 -15.12
C GLY A 123 2.83 6.31 -13.94
N LEU A 124 2.37 7.53 -14.22
CA LEU A 124 2.01 8.50 -13.18
C LEU A 124 0.88 7.98 -12.29
N GLY A 125 -0.15 7.37 -12.89
CA GLY A 125 -1.25 6.73 -12.16
C GLY A 125 -0.74 5.65 -11.19
N MET A 126 0.17 4.78 -11.64
CA MET A 126 0.80 3.78 -10.77
C MET A 126 1.58 4.39 -9.62
N ALA A 127 2.38 5.44 -9.88
CA ALA A 127 3.14 6.14 -8.85
C ALA A 127 2.22 6.67 -7.74
N ILE A 128 1.13 7.35 -8.11
CA ILE A 128 0.12 7.86 -7.17
C ILE A 128 -0.52 6.71 -6.38
N VAL A 129 -0.94 5.65 -7.07
CA VAL A 129 -1.60 4.51 -6.43
C VAL A 129 -0.65 3.77 -5.46
N LEU A 130 0.63 3.62 -5.79
CA LEU A 130 1.62 3.03 -4.88
C LEU A 130 1.79 3.85 -3.60
N ILE A 131 1.82 5.18 -3.71
CA ILE A 131 1.89 6.08 -2.56
C ILE A 131 0.63 5.93 -1.69
N LEU A 132 -0.55 5.88 -2.30
CA LEU A 132 -1.82 5.66 -1.60
C LEU A 132 -1.87 4.27 -0.95
N LEU A 133 -1.39 3.22 -1.60
CA LEU A 133 -1.32 1.87 -1.05
C LEU A 133 -0.46 1.82 0.21
N ASN A 134 0.74 2.40 0.18
CA ASN A 134 1.59 2.43 1.38
C ASN A 134 0.95 3.27 2.51
N SER A 135 0.43 4.45 2.18
CA SER A 135 -0.24 5.34 3.15
C SER A 135 -1.43 4.67 3.81
N THR A 136 -2.31 4.06 3.00
CA THR A 136 -3.47 3.32 3.51
C THR A 136 -3.04 2.07 4.28
N GLY A 137 -1.95 1.39 3.90
CA GLY A 137 -1.38 0.28 4.67
C GLY A 137 -1.02 0.66 6.12
N PHE A 138 -0.44 1.85 6.33
CA PHE A 138 -0.19 2.38 7.68
C PHE A 138 -1.48 2.68 8.44
N ILE A 139 -2.50 3.24 7.78
CA ILE A 139 -3.82 3.49 8.38
C ILE A 139 -4.46 2.19 8.85
N GLY A 140 -4.47 1.14 8.02
CA GLY A 140 -5.04 -0.15 8.39
C GLY A 140 -4.35 -0.80 9.59
N ARG A 141 -3.03 -0.64 9.70
CA ARG A 141 -2.26 -1.08 10.88
C ARG A 141 -2.67 -0.32 12.14
N HIS A 142 -2.89 0.98 12.03
CA HIS A 142 -3.35 1.79 13.15
C HIS A 142 -4.76 1.38 13.60
N LEU A 143 -5.68 1.20 12.65
CA LEU A 143 -7.05 0.74 12.92
C LEU A 143 -7.06 -0.64 13.60
N ASN A 144 -6.28 -1.59 13.10
CA ASN A 144 -6.20 -2.93 13.71
C ASN A 144 -5.69 -2.87 15.17
N ARG A 145 -4.63 -2.09 15.43
CA ARG A 145 -4.13 -1.90 16.81
C ARG A 145 -5.18 -1.25 17.71
N LYS A 146 -5.94 -0.29 17.20
CA LYS A 146 -7.03 0.33 17.94
C LYS A 146 -8.13 -0.67 18.26
N ILE A 147 -8.61 -1.45 17.30
CA ILE A 147 -9.62 -2.50 17.54
C ILE A 147 -9.18 -3.45 18.65
N ILE A 148 -7.94 -3.96 18.59
CA ILE A 148 -7.42 -4.89 19.62
C ILE A 148 -7.31 -4.20 20.98
N SER A 149 -6.83 -2.96 21.02
CA SER A 149 -6.65 -2.21 22.26
C SER A 149 -7.98 -1.92 22.96
N GLU A 150 -8.98 -1.43 22.21
CA GLU A 150 -10.29 -1.09 22.77
C GLU A 150 -11.07 -2.37 23.15
N ALA A 151 -10.96 -3.44 22.36
CA ALA A 151 -11.56 -4.74 22.68
C ALA A 151 -11.00 -5.34 23.98
N ASN A 152 -9.69 -5.21 24.21
CA ASN A 152 -9.07 -5.64 25.48
C ASN A 152 -9.47 -4.76 26.66
N GLY A 153 -9.81 -3.49 26.41
CA GLY A 153 -10.31 -2.55 27.42
C GLY A 153 -11.79 -2.69 27.73
N GLY A 154 -12.53 -3.52 26.99
CA GLY A 154 -13.98 -3.70 27.16
C GLY A 154 -14.84 -2.57 26.61
N ASP A 155 -14.28 -1.61 25.87
CA ASP A 155 -15.05 -0.53 25.25
C ASP A 155 -15.71 -1.00 23.94
N MET A 156 -16.92 -1.51 24.08
CA MET A 156 -17.72 -2.10 23.00
C MET A 156 -18.11 -1.08 21.92
N GLU A 157 -18.55 0.13 22.32
CA GLU A 157 -19.04 1.15 21.39
C GLU A 157 -17.90 1.65 20.48
N THR A 158 -16.77 1.97 21.09
CA THR A 158 -15.59 2.43 20.36
C THR A 158 -15.02 1.31 19.49
N THR A 159 -14.99 0.07 19.97
CA THR A 159 -14.53 -1.09 19.19
C THR A 159 -15.37 -1.28 17.93
N LYS A 160 -16.71 -1.24 18.05
CA LYS A 160 -17.64 -1.37 16.91
C LYS A 160 -17.40 -0.28 15.86
N LYS A 161 -17.24 0.97 16.30
CA LYS A 161 -16.94 2.10 15.41
C LYS A 161 -15.64 1.87 14.62
N TYR A 162 -14.57 1.42 15.26
CA TYR A 162 -13.30 1.15 14.56
C TYR A 162 -13.39 -0.05 13.64
N VAL A 163 -14.17 -1.07 13.99
CA VAL A 163 -14.46 -2.23 13.14
C VAL A 163 -15.12 -1.79 11.84
N GLU A 164 -16.17 -0.97 11.88
CA GLU A 164 -16.85 -0.47 10.68
C GLU A 164 -15.90 0.34 9.78
N ILE A 165 -15.04 1.18 10.38
CA ILE A 165 -14.02 1.94 9.65
C ILE A 165 -12.99 0.99 9.01
N TYR A 166 -12.57 -0.05 9.73
CA TYR A 166 -11.60 -1.03 9.24
C TYR A 166 -12.14 -1.83 8.05
N GLU A 167 -13.42 -2.21 8.05
CA GLU A 167 -14.04 -2.89 6.92
C GLU A 167 -14.10 -2.02 5.67
N LYS A 168 -14.47 -0.74 5.81
CA LYS A 168 -14.44 0.24 4.71
C LYS A 168 -13.01 0.44 4.20
N TRP A 169 -12.05 0.60 5.10
CA TRP A 169 -10.63 0.71 4.77
C TRP A 169 -10.14 -0.50 3.96
N LYS A 170 -10.50 -1.72 4.37
CA LYS A 170 -10.09 -2.97 3.69
C LYS A 170 -10.59 -2.98 2.24
N LYS A 171 -11.84 -2.57 2.00
CA LYS A 171 -12.40 -2.47 0.64
C LYS A 171 -11.62 -1.46 -0.20
N VAL A 172 -11.34 -0.27 0.34
CA VAL A 172 -10.55 0.77 -0.35
C VAL A 172 -9.14 0.28 -0.68
N HIS A 173 -8.45 -0.34 0.27
CA HIS A 173 -7.08 -0.81 0.08
C HIS A 173 -6.99 -1.94 -0.96
N ILE A 174 -7.95 -2.86 -0.96
CA ILE A 174 -8.07 -3.90 -2.00
C ILE A 174 -8.37 -3.27 -3.37
N MET A 175 -9.30 -2.31 -3.43
CA MET A 175 -9.64 -1.62 -4.68
C MET A 175 -8.42 -0.90 -5.27
N LEU A 176 -7.63 -0.20 -4.46
CA LEU A 176 -6.37 0.42 -4.90
C LEU A 176 -5.39 -0.62 -5.45
N THR A 177 -5.34 -1.82 -4.86
CA THR A 177 -4.48 -2.90 -5.35
C THR A 177 -4.94 -3.39 -6.72
N VAL A 178 -6.25 -3.53 -6.93
CA VAL A 178 -6.82 -3.89 -8.23
C VAL A 178 -6.53 -2.81 -9.27
N ILE A 179 -6.73 -1.54 -8.93
CA ILE A 179 -6.42 -0.40 -9.82
C ILE A 179 -4.94 -0.42 -10.21
N PHE A 180 -4.03 -0.65 -9.25
CA PHE A 180 -2.60 -0.77 -9.53
C PHE A 180 -2.30 -1.87 -10.56
N VAL A 181 -2.88 -3.07 -10.38
CA VAL A 181 -2.68 -4.19 -11.32
C VAL A 181 -3.20 -3.87 -12.71
N VAL A 182 -4.37 -3.24 -12.81
CA VAL A 182 -4.94 -2.82 -14.11
C VAL A 182 -4.03 -1.79 -14.79
N LEU A 183 -3.56 -0.78 -14.04
CA LEU A 183 -2.63 0.23 -14.56
C LEU A 183 -1.30 -0.39 -14.96
N LEU A 184 -0.78 -1.36 -14.21
CA LEU A 184 0.46 -2.06 -14.54
C LEU A 184 0.34 -2.84 -15.85
N ILE A 185 -0.76 -3.56 -16.07
CA ILE A 185 -1.01 -4.27 -17.33
C ILE A 185 -1.13 -3.27 -18.48
N ALA A 186 -1.89 -2.20 -18.30
CA ALA A 186 -2.04 -1.16 -19.31
C ALA A 186 -0.71 -0.48 -19.65
N HIS A 187 0.13 -0.23 -18.65
CA HIS A 187 1.45 0.36 -18.83
C HIS A 187 2.40 -0.56 -19.58
N ILE A 188 2.46 -1.85 -19.21
CA ILE A 188 3.28 -2.85 -19.92
C ILE A 188 2.84 -2.95 -21.39
N ASN A 189 1.54 -2.96 -21.67
CA ASN A 189 1.02 -2.98 -23.05
C ASN A 189 1.25 -1.68 -23.83
N ALA A 190 1.48 -0.57 -23.15
CA ALA A 190 1.73 0.73 -23.77
C ALA A 190 3.22 0.99 -24.02
N VAL A 191 4.11 0.27 -23.31
CA VAL A 191 5.57 0.40 -23.40
C VAL A 191 6.23 -0.77 -24.14
N GLY A 192 5.58 -1.94 -24.16
CA GLY A 192 5.98 -3.11 -24.95
C GLY A 192 5.48 -3.05 -26.39
#